data_AF-A0AAV9ICH3-F1
#
_entry.id   AF-A0AAV9ICH3-F1
#
_cell.length_a   1.000
_cell.length_b   1.000
_cell.length_c   1.000
_cell.angle_alpha   90.00
_cell.angle_beta   90.00
_cell.angle_gamma   90.00
#
_symmetry.space_group_name_H-M   'P 1'
#
loop_
_entity.id
_entity.type
_entity.pdbx_description
1 polymer ?
#
loop_
_entity_poly.entity_id
_entity_poly.type
_entity_poly.pdbx_seq_one_letter_code
_entity_poly.pdbx_strand_id
1 'polypeptide(L)'
;MFSVASFLLEQNKNNNNPSEPSSSLVPTAKFLEDIDKVIEEQGGTSAVFQALEQLYTRYKILDSSLTRQKKSFQEKIPDLTNALQVIRWLQQRPTAPSQETGSSASEEETETTFELADNIYATAIVTKKDPQVVYLWLGANVMVEYSLEEAESLLKENLDGARDKIQQLEKELSFLREQMTTTEVNISRVYSKHLKIKG
;
A
#
# COMPACT_ATOMS: atom_id res chain seq x y z
N MET A 1 -18.48 16.95 -8.06
CA MET A 1 -19.01 15.81 -7.26
C MET A 1 -20.00 15.05 -8.12
N PHE A 2 -19.58 13.95 -8.74
CA PHE A 2 -20.48 13.14 -9.55
C PHE A 2 -21.35 12.28 -8.62
N SER A 3 -22.65 12.53 -8.61
CA SER A 3 -23.63 11.75 -7.84
C SER A 3 -23.64 10.31 -8.36
N VAL A 4 -23.20 9.33 -7.56
CA VAL A 4 -23.64 7.94 -7.77
C VAL A 4 -25.12 7.93 -7.44
N ALA A 5 -25.91 7.16 -8.15
CA ALA A 5 -27.29 6.96 -7.77
C ALA A 5 -27.32 6.25 -6.41
N SER A 6 -27.65 6.98 -5.34
CA SER A 6 -27.57 6.50 -3.95
C SER A 6 -28.38 5.24 -3.70
N PHE A 7 -29.37 4.93 -4.55
CA PHE A 7 -30.15 3.71 -4.48
C PHE A 7 -29.33 2.43 -4.74
N LEU A 8 -28.18 2.54 -5.42
CA LEU A 8 -27.28 1.43 -5.72
C LEU A 8 -26.30 1.12 -4.57
N LEU A 9 -26.27 1.96 -3.55
CA LEU A 9 -25.36 1.82 -2.42
C LEU A 9 -26.15 1.51 -1.16
N GLU A 10 -25.59 0.65 -0.30
CA GLU A 10 -26.14 0.45 1.02
C GLU A 10 -25.85 1.67 1.92
N GLN A 11 -26.88 2.15 2.62
CA GLN A 11 -26.69 3.16 3.65
C GLN A 11 -26.05 2.46 4.85
N ASN A 12 -24.84 2.85 5.21
CA ASN A 12 -24.07 2.28 6.31
C ASN A 12 -24.79 2.54 7.66
N LYS A 13 -25.80 1.71 7.96
CA LYS A 13 -26.50 1.66 9.25
C LYS A 13 -26.31 0.25 9.82
N ASN A 14 -25.32 0.15 10.69
CA ASN A 14 -25.01 -1.00 11.54
C ASN A 14 -24.69 -2.29 10.78
N ASN A 15 -23.43 -2.43 10.38
CA ASN A 15 -22.93 -3.69 9.88
C ASN A 15 -22.58 -4.63 11.05
N ASN A 16 -23.43 -5.64 11.28
CA ASN A 16 -23.17 -6.76 12.20
C ASN A 16 -22.41 -7.91 11.51
N ASN A 17 -21.81 -7.67 10.34
CA ASN A 17 -21.05 -8.68 9.60
C ASN A 17 -19.56 -8.60 9.98
N PRO A 18 -18.98 -9.60 10.66
CA PRO A 18 -17.59 -9.56 11.16
C PRO A 18 -16.53 -9.54 10.05
N SER A 19 -16.93 -9.76 8.79
CA SER A 19 -16.06 -9.79 7.60
C SER A 19 -15.83 -8.42 6.96
N GLU A 20 -16.66 -7.43 7.29
CA GLU A 20 -16.64 -6.13 6.61
C GLU A 20 -15.82 -5.11 7.42
N PRO A 21 -14.76 -4.52 6.84
CA PRO A 21 -14.01 -3.50 7.53
C PRO A 21 -14.91 -2.29 7.77
N SER A 22 -15.23 -2.03 9.04
CA SER A 22 -16.13 -0.96 9.50
C SER A 22 -15.68 0.46 9.11
N SER A 23 -14.51 0.59 8.47
CA SER A 23 -13.89 1.83 7.99
C SER A 23 -13.51 1.81 6.49
N SER A 24 -14.07 0.88 5.69
CA SER A 24 -13.74 0.80 4.26
C SER A 24 -14.07 2.11 3.53
N LEU A 25 -13.13 2.62 2.74
CA LEU A 25 -13.36 3.75 1.83
C LEU A 25 -14.14 3.33 0.57
N VAL A 26 -14.32 2.02 0.35
CA VAL A 26 -15.05 1.47 -0.78
C VAL A 26 -16.56 1.49 -0.48
N PRO A 27 -17.38 2.13 -1.32
CA PRO A 27 -18.83 2.06 -1.16
C PRO A 27 -19.36 0.62 -1.28
N THR A 28 -20.31 0.22 -0.43
CA THR A 28 -20.97 -1.09 -0.51
C THR A 28 -22.04 -1.08 -1.60
N ALA A 29 -21.92 -1.98 -2.57
CA ALA A 29 -22.89 -2.20 -3.63
C ALA A 29 -24.12 -2.93 -3.07
N LYS A 30 -25.31 -2.37 -3.31
CA LYS A 30 -26.57 -2.99 -2.94
C LYS A 30 -26.94 -4.09 -3.94
N PHE A 31 -27.25 -5.30 -3.46
CA PHE A 31 -27.86 -6.33 -4.29
C PHE A 31 -29.33 -5.97 -4.59
N LEU A 32 -29.70 -5.95 -5.88
CA LEU A 32 -31.06 -5.57 -6.28
C LEU A 32 -31.96 -6.80 -6.30
N GLU A 33 -32.69 -7.09 -5.21
CA GLU A 33 -33.59 -8.25 -5.15
C GLU A 33 -34.69 -8.18 -6.22
N ASP A 34 -35.49 -7.12 -6.20
CA ASP A 34 -36.58 -6.87 -7.15
C ASP A 34 -36.17 -5.83 -8.19
N ILE A 35 -35.78 -6.33 -9.37
CA ILE A 35 -35.29 -5.49 -10.46
C ILE A 35 -36.42 -4.77 -11.17
N ASP A 36 -37.61 -5.36 -11.24
CA ASP A 36 -38.75 -4.78 -11.95
C ASP A 36 -39.21 -3.52 -11.22
N LYS A 37 -39.34 -3.61 -9.90
CA LYS A 37 -39.64 -2.45 -9.05
C LYS A 37 -38.61 -1.33 -9.18
N VAL A 38 -37.32 -1.67 -9.16
CA VAL A 38 -36.24 -0.67 -9.29
C VAL A 38 -36.26 -0.02 -10.68
N ILE A 39 -36.54 -0.78 -11.73
CA ILE A 39 -36.68 -0.24 -13.09
C ILE A 39 -37.84 0.76 -13.17
N GLU A 40 -38.98 0.45 -12.56
CA GLU A 40 -40.15 1.34 -12.52
C GLU A 40 -39.88 2.62 -11.74
N GLU A 41 -39.30 2.50 -10.54
CA GLU A 41 -39.01 3.64 -9.66
C GLU A 41 -37.94 4.59 -10.23
N GLN A 42 -36.97 4.06 -10.97
CA GLN A 42 -35.81 4.82 -11.44
C GLN A 42 -35.92 5.29 -12.90
N GLY A 43 -37.11 5.24 -13.49
CA GLY A 43 -37.37 5.81 -14.82
C GLY A 43 -36.92 4.94 -15.99
N GLY A 44 -36.88 3.62 -15.80
CA GLY A 44 -36.71 2.64 -16.87
C GLY A 44 -35.34 1.94 -16.91
N THR A 45 -35.27 0.88 -17.71
CA THR A 45 -34.11 -0.04 -17.76
C THR A 45 -32.81 0.66 -18.17
N SER A 46 -32.90 1.61 -19.10
CA SER A 46 -31.72 2.36 -19.59
C SER A 46 -31.08 3.20 -18.48
N ALA A 47 -31.89 3.83 -17.62
CA ALA A 47 -31.40 4.67 -16.54
C ALA A 47 -30.69 3.84 -15.46
N VAL A 48 -31.31 2.73 -15.05
CA VAL A 48 -30.72 1.79 -14.07
C VAL A 48 -29.43 1.17 -14.61
N PHE A 49 -29.43 0.74 -15.87
CA PHE A 49 -28.25 0.16 -16.52
C PHE A 49 -27.08 1.16 -16.57
N GLN A 50 -27.34 2.39 -17.02
CA GLN A 50 -26.32 3.44 -17.06
C GLN A 50 -25.78 3.77 -15.66
N ALA A 51 -26.62 3.79 -14.64
CA ALA A 51 -26.19 4.02 -13.25
C ALA A 51 -25.27 2.89 -12.73
N LEU A 52 -25.59 1.63 -13.05
CA LEU A 52 -24.77 0.48 -12.69
C LEU A 52 -23.42 0.47 -13.44
N GLU A 53 -23.39 0.80 -14.73
CA GLU A 53 -22.14 0.94 -15.50
C GLU A 53 -21.24 2.04 -14.94
N GLN A 54 -21.83 3.17 -14.55
CA GLN A 54 -21.08 4.25 -13.89
C GLN A 54 -20.50 3.79 -12.55
N LEU A 55 -21.28 3.06 -11.74
CA LEU A 55 -20.79 2.52 -10.47
C LEU A 55 -19.62 1.55 -10.70
N TYR A 56 -19.78 0.62 -11.64
CA TYR A 56 -18.73 -0.34 -12.00
C TYR A 56 -17.45 0.33 -12.49
N THR A 57 -17.58 1.36 -13.32
CA THR A 57 -16.44 2.15 -13.81
C THR A 57 -15.68 2.82 -12.66
N ARG A 58 -16.38 3.30 -11.62
CA ARG A 58 -15.74 3.87 -10.43
C ARG A 58 -14.98 2.81 -9.63
N TYR A 59 -15.57 1.64 -9.44
CA TYR A 59 -14.86 0.55 -8.77
C TYR A 59 -13.59 0.16 -9.53
N LYS A 60 -13.63 0.11 -10.87
CA LYS A 60 -12.44 -0.16 -11.69
C LYS A 60 -11.34 0.90 -11.53
N ILE A 61 -11.71 2.18 -11.44
CA ILE A 61 -10.75 3.27 -11.18
C ILE A 61 -10.13 3.09 -9.79
N LEU A 62 -10.95 2.81 -8.77
CA LEU A 62 -10.48 2.55 -7.41
C LEU A 62 -9.54 1.33 -7.36
N ASP A 63 -9.86 0.24 -8.04
CA ASP A 63 -9.04 -0.98 -8.09
C ASP A 63 -7.65 -0.69 -8.67
N SER A 64 -7.60 0.06 -9.78
CA SER A 64 -6.34 0.47 -10.39
C SER A 64 -5.50 1.37 -9.46
N SER A 65 -6.16 2.27 -8.72
CA SER A 65 -5.50 3.19 -7.78
C SER A 65 -4.92 2.44 -6.59
N LEU A 66 -5.71 1.57 -5.94
CA LEU A 66 -5.28 0.77 -4.79
C LEU A 66 -4.19 -0.23 -5.17
N THR A 67 -4.32 -0.86 -6.35
CA THR A 67 -3.29 -1.77 -6.88
C THR A 67 -1.96 -1.04 -7.12
N ARG A 68 -2.00 0.16 -7.71
CA ARG A 68 -0.80 0.99 -7.90
C ARG A 68 -0.17 1.41 -6.57
N GLN A 69 -0.99 1.77 -5.58
CA GLN A 69 -0.49 2.13 -4.25
C GLN A 69 0.18 0.94 -3.55
N LYS A 70 -0.44 -0.24 -3.60
CA LYS A 70 0.13 -1.48 -3.07
C LYS A 70 1.48 -1.78 -3.72
N LYS A 71 1.56 -1.70 -5.05
CA LYS A 71 2.79 -1.94 -5.81
C LYS A 71 3.91 -0.97 -5.37
N SER A 72 3.60 0.30 -5.19
CA SER A 72 4.59 1.29 -4.75
C SER A 72 5.17 0.97 -3.36
N PHE A 73 4.37 0.43 -2.43
CA PHE A 73 4.89 -0.03 -1.14
C PHE A 73 5.73 -1.31 -1.29
N GLN A 74 5.32 -2.26 -2.14
CA GLN A 74 6.09 -3.47 -2.42
C GLN A 74 7.47 -3.16 -3.03
N GLU A 75 7.56 -2.15 -3.91
CA GLU A 75 8.82 -1.70 -4.50
C GLU A 75 9.75 -1.04 -3.46
N LYS A 76 9.20 -0.38 -2.42
CA LYS A 76 9.98 0.29 -1.37
C LYS A 76 10.49 -0.62 -0.26
N ILE A 77 9.81 -1.74 -0.01
CA ILE A 77 10.17 -2.67 1.08
C ILE A 77 11.60 -3.21 0.96
N PRO A 78 12.08 -3.64 -0.23
CA PRO A 78 13.46 -4.08 -0.41
C PRO A 78 14.46 -2.99 -0.02
N ASP A 79 14.24 -1.76 -0.47
CA ASP A 79 15.13 -0.62 -0.17
C ASP A 79 15.20 -0.34 1.34
N LEU A 80 14.04 -0.31 2.02
CA LEU A 80 13.97 -0.15 3.47
C LEU A 80 14.65 -1.31 4.22
N THR A 81 14.51 -2.54 3.73
CA THR A 81 15.12 -3.74 4.33
C THR A 81 16.64 -3.69 4.19
N ASN A 82 17.14 -3.32 3.00
CA ASN A 82 18.56 -3.17 2.73
C ASN A 82 19.17 -2.05 3.59
N ALA A 83 18.51 -0.89 3.68
CA ALA A 83 18.97 0.22 4.52
C ALA A 83 19.07 -0.18 5.99
N LEU A 84 18.07 -0.90 6.52
CA LEU A 84 18.08 -1.42 7.89
C LEU A 84 19.22 -2.43 8.11
N GLN A 85 19.48 -3.29 7.12
CA GLN A 85 20.59 -4.24 7.18
C GLN A 85 21.95 -3.53 7.23
N VAL A 86 22.14 -2.48 6.45
CA VAL A 86 23.37 -1.66 6.47
C VAL A 86 23.56 -1.01 7.83
N ILE A 87 22.51 -0.39 8.41
CA ILE A 87 22.61 0.23 9.73
C ILE A 87 22.95 -0.78 10.82
N ARG A 88 22.30 -1.95 10.81
CA ARG A 88 22.62 -3.04 11.75
C ARG A 88 24.05 -3.55 11.60
N TRP A 89 24.52 -3.64 10.35
CA TRP A 89 25.91 -4.01 10.09
C TRP A 89 26.89 -2.96 10.62
N LEU A 90 26.58 -1.67 10.49
CA LEU A 90 27.36 -0.59 11.09
C LEU A 90 27.37 -0.65 12.62
N GLN A 91 26.23 -0.95 13.25
CA GLN A 91 26.09 -1.11 14.71
C GLN A 91 26.82 -2.34 15.28
N GLN A 92 26.84 -3.46 14.55
CA GLN A 92 27.45 -4.73 15.00
C GLN A 92 28.99 -4.71 14.96
N ARG A 93 29.59 -3.63 14.48
CA ARG A 93 31.04 -3.42 14.59
C ARG A 93 31.42 -3.40 16.07
N PRO A 94 32.35 -4.26 16.55
CA PRO A 94 32.62 -4.43 17.97
C PRO A 94 32.93 -3.10 18.67
N THR A 95 32.11 -2.74 19.65
CA THR A 95 32.29 -1.54 20.51
C THR A 95 33.10 -1.83 21.77
N ALA A 96 33.47 -3.08 22.04
CA ALA A 96 34.23 -3.48 23.22
C ALA A 96 35.70 -3.82 22.87
N PRO A 97 36.68 -3.38 23.66
CA PRO A 97 38.01 -3.96 23.62
C PRO A 97 37.91 -5.38 24.19
N SER A 98 37.93 -6.40 23.34
CA SER A 98 38.30 -7.74 23.78
C SER A 98 39.76 -7.69 24.20
N GLN A 99 39.99 -7.45 25.49
CA GLN A 99 41.22 -7.88 26.15
C GLN A 99 41.38 -9.39 25.90
N GLU A 100 42.63 -9.83 25.74
CA GLU A 100 43.06 -11.17 25.30
C GLU A 100 43.05 -11.29 23.77
N THR A 101 44.16 -11.24 23.03
CA THR A 101 45.48 -11.84 23.28
C THR A 101 46.48 -11.17 22.32
N GLY A 102 47.71 -10.91 22.78
CA GLY A 102 48.68 -10.04 22.13
C GLY A 102 49.04 -10.34 20.67
N SER A 103 48.42 -9.60 19.75
CA SER A 103 48.91 -9.39 18.38
C SER A 103 48.48 -8.00 17.90
N SER A 104 49.46 -7.10 17.74
CA SER A 104 49.47 -5.85 16.94
C SER A 104 48.18 -5.02 16.78
N ALA A 105 48.23 -3.78 17.26
CA ALA A 105 47.24 -2.71 17.15
C ALA A 105 46.83 -2.35 15.70
N SER A 106 45.96 -3.14 15.06
CA SER A 106 45.13 -2.66 13.97
C SER A 106 43.79 -2.22 14.55
N GLU A 107 43.65 -0.92 14.79
CA GLU A 107 42.34 -0.27 14.88
C GLU A 107 41.49 -0.82 13.72
N GLU A 108 40.33 -1.42 13.99
CA GLU A 108 39.57 -2.20 12.99
C GLU A 108 39.10 -1.31 11.81
N GLU A 109 39.95 -1.21 10.81
CA GLU A 109 39.73 -0.58 9.51
C GLU A 109 38.90 -1.52 8.63
N THR A 110 37.75 -1.07 8.16
CA THR A 110 36.91 -1.82 7.20
C THR A 110 37.01 -1.16 5.84
N GLU A 111 37.62 -1.84 4.88
CA GLU A 111 37.60 -1.44 3.48
C GLU A 111 36.19 -1.66 2.90
N THR A 112 35.62 -0.62 2.30
CA THR A 112 34.31 -0.66 1.66
C THR A 112 34.37 0.03 0.31
N THR A 113 33.56 -0.45 -0.63
CA THR A 113 33.44 0.13 -1.96
C THR A 113 32.09 0.80 -2.08
N PHE A 114 32.07 2.08 -2.45
CA PHE A 114 30.86 2.88 -2.60
C PHE A 114 30.76 3.43 -4.01
N GLU A 115 29.53 3.53 -4.51
CA GLU A 115 29.22 4.06 -5.84
C GLU A 115 29.21 5.59 -5.81
N LEU A 116 30.01 6.22 -6.67
CA LEU A 116 30.08 7.67 -6.84
C LEU A 116 29.13 8.18 -7.94
N ALA A 117 28.99 7.37 -8.99
CA ALA A 117 28.10 7.58 -10.13
C ALA A 117 27.86 6.22 -10.80
N ASP A 118 26.92 6.14 -11.73
CA ASP A 118 26.56 4.89 -12.41
C ASP A 118 27.79 4.13 -12.94
N ASN A 119 28.07 2.96 -12.36
CA ASN A 119 29.23 2.11 -12.68
C ASN A 119 30.62 2.69 -12.32
N ILE A 120 30.67 3.76 -11.51
CA ILE A 120 31.90 4.37 -11.02
C ILE A 120 31.95 4.17 -9.51
N TYR A 121 32.97 3.44 -9.06
CA TYR A 121 33.13 3.04 -7.66
C TYR A 121 34.42 3.62 -7.08
N ALA A 122 34.39 3.96 -5.80
CA ALA A 122 35.56 4.31 -5.02
C ALA A 122 35.67 3.41 -3.80
N THR A 123 36.91 3.16 -3.39
CA THR A 123 37.21 2.39 -2.20
C THR A 123 37.55 3.35 -1.06
N ALA A 124 36.92 3.16 0.09
CA ALA A 124 37.21 3.90 1.32
C ALA A 124 37.46 2.94 2.46
N ILE A 125 38.25 3.40 3.43
CA ILE A 125 38.45 2.72 4.69
C ILE A 125 37.59 3.42 5.73
N VAL A 126 36.65 2.68 6.32
CA VAL A 126 35.81 3.17 7.43
C VAL A 126 36.43 2.70 8.73
N THR A 127 36.69 3.64 9.63
CA THR A 127 37.33 3.43 10.92
C THR A 127 36.35 3.60 12.07
N LYS A 128 36.71 3.07 13.25
CA LYS A 128 35.91 3.26 14.49
C LYS A 128 35.86 4.71 14.98
N LYS A 129 36.76 5.58 14.51
CA LYS A 129 36.82 7.01 14.85
C LYS A 129 35.84 7.85 14.03
N ASP A 130 35.27 7.26 12.97
CA ASP A 130 34.32 7.96 12.13
C ASP A 130 32.99 8.20 12.87
N PRO A 131 32.28 9.29 12.56
CA PRO A 131 30.99 9.60 13.17
C PRO A 131 30.01 8.43 13.02
N GLN A 132 29.44 7.95 14.13
CA GLN A 132 28.42 6.90 14.18
C GLN A 132 27.03 7.49 13.85
N VAL A 133 26.96 8.27 12.77
CA VAL A 133 25.74 8.92 12.29
C VAL A 133 25.52 8.59 10.83
N VAL A 134 24.26 8.60 10.41
CA VAL A 134 23.85 8.41 9.03
C VAL A 134 22.95 9.55 8.59
N TYR A 135 23.01 9.88 7.31
CA TYR A 135 22.16 10.89 6.71
C TYR A 135 21.02 10.21 5.95
N LEU A 136 19.78 10.49 6.36
CA LEU A 136 18.58 9.95 5.71
C LEU A 136 17.90 11.03 4.87
N TRP A 137 17.54 10.65 3.64
CA TRP A 137 16.79 11.52 2.74
C TRP A 137 15.29 11.40 3.00
N LEU A 138 14.67 12.46 3.51
CA LEU A 138 13.24 12.47 3.88
C LEU A 138 12.34 12.98 2.74
N GLY A 139 12.92 13.43 1.63
CA GLY A 139 12.21 14.05 0.52
C GLY A 139 12.18 15.58 0.62
N ALA A 140 11.51 16.23 -0.34
CA ALA A 140 11.41 17.69 -0.42
C ALA A 140 12.77 18.44 -0.35
N ASN A 141 13.84 17.81 -0.87
CA ASN A 141 15.22 18.30 -0.79
C ASN A 141 15.77 18.42 0.64
N VAL A 142 15.25 17.60 1.56
CA VAL A 142 15.67 17.58 2.96
C VAL A 142 16.38 16.27 3.29
N MET A 143 17.57 16.40 3.86
CA MET A 143 18.38 15.33 4.42
C MET A 143 18.67 15.66 5.88
N VAL A 144 18.55 14.66 6.76
CA VAL A 144 18.71 14.84 8.21
C VAL A 144 19.69 13.82 8.75
N GLU A 145 20.55 14.26 9.66
CA GLU A 145 21.48 13.41 10.41
C GLU A 145 20.75 12.67 11.53
N TYR A 146 21.05 11.39 11.68
CA TYR A 146 20.53 10.54 12.74
C TYR A 146 21.66 9.70 13.33
N SER A 147 21.60 9.43 14.63
CA SER A 147 22.37 8.34 15.22
C SER A 147 21.96 6.99 14.61
N LEU A 148 22.82 5.98 14.71
CA LEU A 148 22.50 4.64 14.20
C LEU A 148 21.24 4.06 14.88
N GLU A 149 21.05 4.32 16.17
CA GLU A 149 19.88 3.87 16.93
C GLU A 149 18.59 4.55 16.46
N GLU A 150 18.61 5.88 16.27
CA GLU A 150 17.45 6.63 15.77
C GLU A 150 17.10 6.21 14.33
N ALA A 151 18.12 6.03 13.48
CA ALA A 151 17.94 5.59 12.11
C ALA A 151 17.35 4.18 12.04
N GLU A 152 17.83 3.25 12.87
CA GLU A 152 17.26 1.90 12.94
C GLU A 152 15.79 1.95 13.38
N SER A 153 15.48 2.70 14.43
CA SER A 153 14.10 2.85 14.92
C SER A 153 13.17 3.41 13.85
N LEU A 154 13.59 4.49 13.17
CA LEU A 154 12.81 5.15 12.12
C LEU A 154 12.58 4.24 10.92
N LEU A 155 13.62 3.57 10.43
CA LEU A 155 13.50 2.66 9.29
C LEU A 155 12.65 1.43 9.62
N LYS A 156 12.75 0.91 10.85
CA LYS A 156 11.91 -0.18 11.32
C LYS A 156 10.44 0.23 11.37
N GLU A 157 10.13 1.38 11.96
CA GLU A 157 8.76 1.91 11.99
C GLU A 157 8.20 2.11 10.57
N ASN A 158 9.00 2.68 9.65
CA ASN A 158 8.61 2.85 8.26
C ASN A 158 8.37 1.52 7.54
N LEU A 159 9.22 0.52 7.80
CA LEU A 159 9.10 -0.82 7.21
C LEU A 159 7.85 -1.56 7.71
N ASP A 160 7.61 -1.53 9.01
CA ASP A 160 6.44 -2.14 9.63
C ASP A 160 5.16 -1.43 9.16
N GLY A 161 5.15 -0.10 9.16
CA GLY A 161 4.04 0.69 8.60
C GLY A 161 3.79 0.46 7.11
N ALA A 162 4.83 0.19 6.31
CA ALA A 162 4.66 -0.18 4.90
C ALA A 162 4.04 -1.57 4.74
N ARG A 163 4.43 -2.54 5.58
CA ARG A 163 3.85 -3.90 5.59
C ARG A 163 2.39 -3.88 6.02
N ASP A 164 2.06 -3.14 7.08
CA ASP A 164 0.69 -2.99 7.56
C ASP A 164 -0.22 -2.35 6.51
N LYS A 165 0.29 -1.31 5.82
CA LYS A 165 -0.42 -0.69 4.69
C LYS A 165 -0.70 -1.68 3.56
N ILE A 166 0.24 -2.57 3.23
CA ILE A 166 0.01 -3.60 2.22
C ILE A 166 -1.12 -4.54 2.65
N GLN A 167 -1.12 -5.00 3.90
CA GLN A 167 -2.18 -5.87 4.41
C GLN A 167 -3.55 -5.19 4.41
N GLN A 168 -3.61 -3.89 4.77
CA GLN A 168 -4.83 -3.11 4.68
C GLN A 168 -5.33 -3.00 3.23
N LEU A 169 -4.44 -2.64 2.30
CA LEU A 169 -4.77 -2.52 0.88
C LEU A 169 -5.23 -3.86 0.29
N GLU A 170 -4.68 -4.99 0.75
CA GLU A 170 -5.13 -6.32 0.33
C GLU A 170 -6.57 -6.62 0.75
N LYS A 171 -6.93 -6.26 1.99
CA LYS A 171 -8.31 -6.40 2.49
C LYS A 171 -9.26 -5.48 1.71
N GLU A 172 -8.88 -4.23 1.48
CA GLU A 172 -9.68 -3.28 0.69
C GLU A 172 -9.87 -3.73 -0.76
N LEU A 173 -8.81 -4.25 -1.42
CA LEU A 173 -8.90 -4.83 -2.76
C LEU A 173 -9.79 -6.08 -2.80
N SER A 174 -9.72 -6.93 -1.78
CA SER A 174 -10.61 -8.09 -1.68
C SER A 174 -12.07 -7.66 -1.59
N PHE A 175 -12.38 -6.75 -0.67
CA PHE A 175 -13.72 -6.21 -0.51
C PHE A 175 -14.21 -5.51 -1.79
N LEU A 176 -13.37 -4.73 -2.46
CA LEU A 176 -13.70 -4.07 -3.72
C LEU A 176 -14.08 -5.06 -4.82
N ARG A 177 -13.39 -6.21 -4.90
CA ARG A 177 -13.74 -7.27 -5.86
C ARG A 177 -15.13 -7.83 -5.60
N GLU A 178 -15.50 -8.03 -4.34
CA GLU A 178 -16.86 -8.47 -3.96
C GLU A 178 -17.93 -7.45 -4.39
N GLN A 179 -17.65 -6.14 -4.23
CA GLN A 179 -18.54 -5.08 -4.69
C GLN A 179 -18.67 -5.02 -6.22
N MET A 180 -17.56 -5.25 -6.94
CA MET A 180 -17.58 -5.38 -8.40
C MET A 180 -18.42 -6.57 -8.85
N THR A 181 -18.23 -7.75 -8.26
CA THR A 181 -19.02 -8.95 -8.58
C THR A 181 -20.52 -8.72 -8.34
N THR A 182 -20.89 -8.12 -7.21
CA THR A 182 -22.30 -7.79 -6.91
C THR A 182 -22.89 -6.86 -7.98
N THR A 183 -22.11 -5.86 -8.40
CA THR A 183 -22.52 -4.91 -9.44
C THR A 183 -22.66 -5.59 -10.81
N GLU A 184 -21.73 -6.48 -11.18
CA GLU A 184 -21.79 -7.25 -12.43
C GLU A 184 -23.02 -8.17 -12.50
N VAL A 185 -23.38 -8.80 -11.38
CA VAL A 185 -24.60 -9.60 -11.28
C VAL A 185 -25.83 -8.71 -11.49
N ASN A 186 -25.89 -7.55 -10.84
CA ASN A 186 -26.98 -6.60 -11.03
C ASN A 186 -27.08 -6.15 -12.50
N ILE A 187 -25.96 -5.78 -13.13
CA ILE A 187 -25.89 -5.40 -14.56
C ILE A 187 -26.45 -6.52 -15.44
N SER A 188 -26.01 -7.76 -15.22
CA SER A 188 -26.42 -8.92 -16.01
C SER A 188 -27.92 -9.18 -15.90
N ARG A 189 -28.49 -9.06 -14.69
CA ARG A 189 -29.92 -9.27 -14.47
C ARG A 189 -30.77 -8.15 -15.08
N VAL A 190 -30.33 -6.90 -15.00
CA VAL A 190 -30.98 -5.76 -15.68
C VAL A 190 -30.93 -5.92 -17.20
N TYR A 191 -29.79 -6.35 -17.74
CA TYR A 191 -29.63 -6.63 -19.18
C TYR A 191 -30.56 -7.76 -19.65
N SER A 192 -30.70 -8.83 -18.87
CA SER A 192 -31.65 -9.92 -19.18
C SER A 192 -33.09 -9.42 -19.29
N LYS A 193 -33.52 -8.51 -18.40
CA LYS A 193 -34.83 -7.87 -18.47
C LYS A 193 -34.99 -6.98 -19.70
N HIS A 194 -33.94 -6.21 -20.04
CA HIS A 194 -33.94 -5.39 -21.24
C HIS A 194 -34.20 -6.21 -22.51
N LEU A 195 -33.57 -7.39 -22.63
CA LEU A 195 -33.74 -8.27 -23.78
C LEU A 195 -35.15 -8.89 -23.85
N LYS A 196 -35.73 -9.28 -22.71
CA LYS A 196 -37.09 -9.85 -22.65
C LYS A 196 -38.20 -8.86 -23.03
N ILE A 197 -37.96 -7.56 -22.89
CA ILE A 197 -38.94 -6.51 -23.28
C ILE A 197 -38.91 -6.26 -24.80
N LYS A 198 -37.80 -6.57 -25.47
CA LYS A 198 -37.61 -6.30 -26.90
C LYS A 198 -37.92 -7.48 -27.83
N GLY A 199 -38.03 -8.71 -27.30
CA GLY A 199 -38.37 -9.92 -28.05
C GLY A 199 -39.80 -10.34 -27.79
#